data_AF-A0A8I1B526-F1
#
_entry.id   AF-A0A8I1B526-F1
#
_cell.length_a   1.000
_cell.length_b   1.000
_cell.length_c   1.000
_cell.angle_alpha   90.00
_cell.angle_beta   90.00
_cell.angle_gamma   90.00
#
_symmetry.space_group_name_H-M   'P 1'
#
loop_
_entity.id
_entity.type
_entity.pdbx_description
1 polymer ?
#
loop_
_entity_poly.entity_id
_entity_poly.type
_entity_poly.pdbx_seq_one_letter_code
_entity_poly.pdbx_strand_id
1 'polypeptide(L)'
;QLTDINDTRRGQLAYRYDPVGRLLETQSRLGHETFAFDPAGNLIDPAEQREAERQRMPRIKALDNLLKQYAGTHYQYDAWGNLSKRWHQGKESRYAWDLFDRLTHYEDE
;
A
#
# COMPACT_ATOMS: atom_id res chain seq x y z
N GLN A 1 6.76 -12.58 -18.89
CA GLN A 1 5.97 -11.43 -18.40
C GLN A 1 4.95 -11.08 -19.47
N LEU A 2 3.75 -10.64 -19.08
CA LEU A 2 2.62 -10.41 -20.01
C LEU A 2 2.57 -8.92 -20.38
N THR A 3 3.01 -8.53 -21.57
CA THR A 3 3.09 -7.11 -21.94
C THR A 3 1.79 -6.54 -22.47
N ASP A 4 0.95 -7.37 -23.09
CA ASP A 4 -0.30 -6.94 -23.70
C ASP A 4 -1.38 -8.03 -23.62
N ILE A 5 -2.63 -7.61 -23.42
CA ILE A 5 -3.83 -8.44 -23.56
C ILE A 5 -4.82 -7.68 -24.43
N ASN A 6 -5.42 -8.36 -25.41
CA ASN A 6 -6.56 -7.83 -26.13
C ASN A 6 -7.84 -8.51 -25.60
N ASP A 7 -8.50 -7.87 -24.64
CA ASP A 7 -9.73 -8.39 -24.03
C ASP A 7 -10.94 -7.90 -24.83
N THR A 8 -11.79 -8.82 -25.29
CA THR A 8 -12.95 -8.48 -26.13
C THR A 8 -13.99 -7.62 -25.41
N ARG A 9 -14.00 -7.60 -24.08
CA ARG A 9 -14.89 -6.77 -23.25
C ARG A 9 -14.21 -5.51 -22.73
N ARG A 10 -12.93 -5.59 -22.33
CA ARG A 10 -12.18 -4.51 -21.69
C ARG A 10 -11.29 -3.72 -22.65
N GLY A 11 -11.12 -4.19 -23.89
CA GLY A 11 -10.20 -3.63 -24.87
C GLY A 11 -8.75 -4.05 -24.63
N GLN A 12 -7.83 -3.33 -25.26
CA GLN A 12 -6.40 -3.55 -25.07
C GLN A 12 -5.96 -3.11 -23.67
N LEU A 13 -5.17 -3.96 -23.03
CA LEU A 13 -4.47 -3.74 -21.78
C LEU A 13 -2.97 -3.87 -22.06
N ALA A 14 -2.17 -2.89 -21.69
CA ALA A 14 -0.72 -2.96 -21.78
C ALA A 14 -0.09 -2.86 -20.39
N TYR A 15 1.02 -3.58 -20.19
CA TYR A 15 1.72 -3.71 -18.93
C TYR A 15 3.21 -3.48 -19.14
N ARG A 16 3.85 -2.78 -18.20
CA ARG A 16 5.32 -2.71 -18.14
C ARG A 16 5.80 -3.25 -16.81
N TYR A 17 6.93 -3.95 -16.84
CA TYR A 17 7.55 -4.55 -15.67
C TYR A 17 8.98 -4.08 -15.53
N ASP A 18 9.51 -4.17 -14.31
CA ASP A 18 10.93 -4.05 -14.06
C ASP A 18 11.68 -5.37 -14.35
N PRO A 19 13.02 -5.39 -14.31
CA PRO A 19 13.80 -6.59 -14.60
C PRO A 19 13.54 -7.78 -13.67
N VAL A 20 13.01 -7.54 -12.46
CA VAL A 20 12.67 -8.60 -11.50
C VAL A 20 11.19 -9.00 -11.58
N GLY A 21 10.43 -8.42 -12.52
CA GLY A 21 9.05 -8.80 -12.83
C GLY A 21 7.97 -8.11 -12.02
N ARG A 22 8.27 -7.00 -11.36
CA ARG A 22 7.26 -6.17 -10.68
C ARG A 22 6.59 -5.24 -11.68
N LEU A 23 5.28 -5.09 -11.56
CA LEU A 23 4.46 -4.26 -12.44
C LEU A 23 4.73 -2.77 -12.20
N LEU A 24 5.26 -2.06 -13.19
CA LEU A 24 5.56 -0.62 -13.14
C LEU A 24 4.42 0.25 -13.66
N GLU A 25 3.66 -0.25 -14.62
CA GLU A 25 2.69 0.55 -15.36
C GLU A 25 1.59 -0.32 -15.94
N THR A 26 0.35 0.18 -15.90
CA THR A 26 -0.79 -0.36 -16.64
C THR A 26 -1.39 0.73 -17.52
N GLN A 27 -1.73 0.37 -18.74
CA GLN A 27 -2.51 1.21 -19.64
C GLN A 27 -3.76 0.45 -20.06
N SER A 28 -4.92 1.07 -19.85
CA SER A 28 -6.21 0.54 -20.26
C SER A 28 -7.08 1.66 -20.84
N ARG A 29 -8.29 1.31 -21.29
CA ARG A 29 -9.32 2.30 -21.65
C ARG A 29 -9.82 3.11 -20.44
N LEU A 30 -9.68 2.60 -19.22
CA LEU A 30 -10.09 3.27 -18.00
C LEU A 30 -9.07 4.31 -17.53
N GLY A 31 -7.83 4.21 -18.01
CA GLY A 31 -6.77 5.13 -17.65
C GLY A 31 -5.39 4.47 -17.61
N HIS A 32 -4.48 5.24 -17.03
CA HIS A 32 -3.08 4.94 -16.87
C HIS A 32 -2.74 4.90 -15.37
N GLU A 33 -2.12 3.81 -14.92
CA GLU A 33 -1.69 3.67 -13.53
C GLU A 33 -0.19 3.38 -13.50
N THR A 34 0.50 3.97 -12.53
CA THR A 34 1.94 3.78 -12.32
C THR A 34 2.20 3.31 -10.90
N PHE A 35 3.21 2.46 -10.77
CA PHE A 35 3.58 1.81 -9.52
C PHE A 35 5.07 2.03 -9.28
N ALA A 36 5.42 2.32 -8.04
CA ALA A 36 6.80 2.47 -7.61
C ALA A 36 7.05 1.55 -6.41
N PHE A 37 8.26 1.00 -6.34
CA PHE A 37 8.65 0.11 -5.26
C PHE A 37 9.96 0.58 -4.66
N ASP A 38 10.12 0.35 -3.37
CA ASP A 38 11.41 0.45 -2.73
C ASP A 38 12.30 -0.79 -3.05
N PRO A 39 13.58 -0.78 -2.63
CA PRO A 39 14.47 -1.93 -2.84
C PRO A 39 14.03 -3.22 -2.14
N ALA A 40 13.19 -3.15 -1.11
CA ALA A 40 12.66 -4.32 -0.41
C ALA A 40 11.45 -4.95 -1.13
N GLY A 41 10.87 -4.25 -2.11
CA GLY A 41 9.71 -4.74 -2.86
C GLY A 41 8.39 -4.11 -2.44
N ASN A 42 8.43 -3.13 -1.55
CA ASN A 42 7.23 -2.56 -0.95
C ASN A 42 6.66 -1.49 -1.88
N LEU A 43 5.33 -1.45 -2.06
CA LEU A 43 4.68 -0.47 -2.91
C LEU A 43 4.73 0.92 -2.27
N ILE A 44 5.22 1.91 -3.01
CA ILE A 44 5.29 3.30 -2.59
C ILE A 44 4.00 4.00 -3.02
N ASP A 45 3.34 4.69 -2.09
CA ASP A 45 2.18 5.52 -2.40
C ASP A 45 2.60 6.74 -3.26
N PRO A 46 2.05 6.92 -4.47
CA PRO A 46 2.37 8.06 -5.32
C PRO A 46 2.05 9.43 -4.69
N ALA A 47 1.10 9.51 -3.76
CA ALA A 47 0.80 10.74 -3.03
C ALA A 47 1.91 11.07 -2.02
N GLU A 48 2.33 10.09 -1.21
CA GLU A 48 3.43 10.25 -0.24
C GLU A 48 4.74 10.60 -0.96
N GLN A 49 5.02 9.93 -2.08
CA GLN A 49 6.21 10.22 -2.89
C GLN A 49 6.18 11.62 -3.50
N ARG A 50 5.02 12.07 -4.03
CA ARG A 50 4.87 13.46 -4.53
C ARG A 50 5.01 14.49 -3.43
N GLU A 51 4.55 14.19 -2.23
CA GLU A 51 4.72 15.07 -1.08
C GLU A 51 6.19 15.17 -0.64
N ALA A 52 6.91 14.04 -0.57
CA ALA A 52 8.34 14.02 -0.31
C ALA A 52 9.13 14.84 -1.34
N GLU A 53 8.80 14.69 -2.62
CA GLU A 53 9.41 15.47 -3.71
C GLU A 53 9.16 16.98 -3.55
N ARG A 54 7.93 17.37 -3.22
CA ARG A 54 7.59 18.79 -2.93
C ARG A 54 8.39 19.34 -1.76
N GLN A 55 8.62 18.52 -0.74
CA GLN A 55 9.38 18.89 0.46
C GLN A 55 10.90 18.71 0.30
N ARG A 56 11.39 18.30 -0.88
CA ARG A 56 12.81 17.95 -1.15
C ARG A 56 13.36 16.91 -0.18
N MET A 57 12.49 16.02 0.29
CA MET A 57 12.87 14.88 1.11
C MET A 57 13.42 13.74 0.23
N PRO A 58 14.24 12.84 0.80
CA PRO A 58 14.63 11.60 0.13
C PRO A 58 13.39 10.80 -0.32
N ARG A 59 13.56 9.94 -1.32
CA ARG A 59 12.52 9.00 -1.75
C ARG A 59 11.95 8.23 -0.55
N ILE A 60 10.63 8.13 -0.49
CA ILE A 60 9.95 7.38 0.57
C ILE A 60 10.36 5.91 0.42
N LYS A 61 10.86 5.34 1.51
CA LYS A 61 10.92 3.89 1.68
C LYS A 61 9.59 3.52 2.33
N ALA A 62 8.85 2.58 1.74
CA ALA A 62 7.69 2.03 2.40
C ALA A 62 8.26 1.12 3.50
N LEU A 63 8.36 1.64 4.73
CA LEU A 63 9.25 1.08 5.75
C LEU A 63 8.73 -0.25 6.34
N ASP A 64 7.51 -0.66 6.03
CA ASP A 64 6.79 -1.46 7.02
C ASP A 64 6.07 -2.69 6.45
N ASN A 65 5.79 -2.78 5.13
CA ASN A 65 4.89 -3.83 4.57
C ASN A 65 3.56 -4.00 5.33
N LEU A 66 3.14 -2.95 6.06
CA LEU A 66 1.97 -2.99 6.91
C LEU A 66 0.72 -2.80 6.07
N LEU A 67 -0.25 -3.68 6.27
CA LEU A 67 -1.51 -3.70 5.53
C LEU A 67 -2.37 -2.51 5.97
N LYS A 68 -2.41 -1.42 5.19
CA LYS A 68 -3.23 -0.24 5.55
C LYS A 68 -4.74 -0.46 5.33
N GLN A 69 -5.12 -1.23 4.30
CA GLN A 69 -6.52 -1.49 3.96
C GLN A 69 -6.70 -2.85 3.28
N TYR A 70 -7.74 -3.59 3.66
CA TYR A 70 -8.14 -4.84 3.01
C TYR A 70 -9.61 -5.15 3.24
N ALA A 71 -10.33 -5.49 2.16
CA ALA A 71 -11.73 -5.93 2.22
C ALA A 71 -12.65 -5.03 3.07
N GLY A 72 -12.49 -3.71 2.96
CA GLY A 72 -13.26 -2.73 3.75
C GLY A 72 -12.79 -2.55 5.21
N THR A 73 -11.75 -3.26 5.63
CA THR A 73 -11.05 -3.05 6.89
C THR A 73 -9.91 -2.05 6.70
N HIS A 74 -9.77 -1.10 7.61
CA HIS A 74 -8.64 -0.18 7.67
C HIS A 74 -7.81 -0.48 8.92
N TYR A 75 -6.50 -0.34 8.80
CA TYR A 75 -5.56 -0.59 9.88
C TYR A 75 -4.63 0.61 10.03
N GLN A 76 -4.35 0.97 11.27
CA GLN A 76 -3.36 1.98 11.61
C GLN A 76 -2.38 1.37 12.61
N TYR A 77 -1.11 1.68 12.42
CA TYR A 77 -0.01 1.12 13.21
C TYR A 77 0.71 2.24 13.95
N ASP A 78 1.31 1.91 15.09
CA ASP A 78 2.21 2.82 15.79
C ASP A 78 3.60 2.86 15.12
N ALA A 79 4.52 3.67 15.67
CA ALA A 79 5.87 3.84 15.12
C ALA A 79 6.75 2.57 15.19
N TRP A 80 6.36 1.57 15.99
CA TRP A 80 7.04 0.28 16.08
C TRP A 80 6.40 -0.79 15.18
N GLY A 81 5.32 -0.44 14.48
CA GLY A 81 4.61 -1.32 13.57
C GLY A 81 3.54 -2.18 14.24
N ASN A 82 3.20 -1.93 15.51
CA ASN A 82 2.11 -2.62 16.18
C ASN A 82 0.76 -2.03 15.77
N LEU A 83 -0.25 -2.88 15.57
CA LEU A 83 -1.60 -2.44 15.19
C LEU A 83 -2.17 -1.59 16.33
N SER A 84 -2.40 -0.30 16.12
CA SER A 84 -2.95 0.61 17.13
C SER A 84 -4.46 0.82 16.98
N LYS A 85 -4.97 0.83 15.75
CA LYS A 85 -6.41 0.98 15.45
C LYS A 85 -6.84 0.12 14.26
N ARG A 86 -8.08 -0.34 14.31
CA ARG A 86 -8.75 -1.04 13.21
C ARG A 86 -10.16 -0.51 13.02
N TRP A 87 -10.55 -0.23 11.80
CA TRP A 87 -11.96 0.04 11.45
C TRP A 87 -12.49 -1.05 10.55
N HIS A 88 -13.58 -1.70 10.95
CA HIS A 88 -14.25 -2.72 10.15
C HIS A 88 -15.75 -2.50 10.19
N GLN A 89 -16.37 -2.33 9.02
CA GLN A 89 -17.82 -2.09 8.88
C GLN A 89 -18.33 -0.93 9.76
N GLY A 90 -17.51 0.12 9.90
CA GLY A 90 -17.85 1.30 10.69
C GLY A 90 -17.59 1.18 12.20
N LYS A 91 -17.14 0.02 12.70
CA LYS A 91 -16.75 -0.18 14.10
C LYS A 91 -15.26 0.02 14.28
N GLU A 92 -14.87 0.82 15.28
CA GLU A 92 -13.47 0.98 15.68
C GLU A 92 -13.06 -0.07 16.73
N SER A 93 -11.85 -0.59 16.61
CA SER A 93 -11.16 -1.31 17.69
C SER A 93 -9.81 -0.64 17.95
N ARG A 94 -9.43 -0.50 19.22
CA ARG A 94 -8.16 0.10 19.65
C ARG A 94 -7.33 -0.90 20.44
N TYR A 95 -6.02 -0.80 20.29
CA TYR A 95 -5.05 -1.74 20.85
C TYR A 95 -3.93 -0.95 21.52
N ALA A 96 -3.52 -1.36 22.70
CA ALA A 96 -2.34 -0.82 23.37
C ALA A 96 -1.32 -1.94 23.63
N TRP A 97 -0.05 -1.60 23.42
CA TRP A 97 1.07 -2.53 23.51
C TRP A 97 2.07 -2.01 24.55
N ASP A 98 2.76 -2.91 25.22
CA ASP A 98 3.92 -2.53 26.02
C ASP A 98 5.21 -2.48 25.17
N LEU A 99 6.32 -2.10 25.79
CA LEU A 99 7.63 -1.97 25.13
C LEU A 99 8.24 -3.30 24.65
N PHE A 100 7.60 -4.43 24.92
CA PHE A 100 8.02 -5.76 24.49
C PHE A 100 7.07 -6.36 23.44
N ASP A 101 6.31 -5.50 22.75
CA ASP A 101 5.32 -5.87 21.71
C ASP A 101 4.23 -6.82 22.22
N ARG A 102 3.85 -6.69 23.50
CA ARG A 102 2.76 -7.48 24.09
C ARG A 102 1.51 -6.64 24.22
N LEU A 103 0.39 -7.18 23.75
CA LEU A 103 -0.92 -6.54 23.87
C LEU A 103 -1.29 -6.42 25.36
N THR A 104 -1.54 -5.19 25.81
CA THR A 104 -1.93 -4.87 27.19
C THR A 104 -3.37 -4.39 27.29
N HIS A 105 -3.92 -3.83 26.21
CA HIS A 105 -5.30 -3.37 26.17
C HIS A 105 -5.94 -3.60 24.80
N TYR A 106 -7.23 -3.94 24.82
CA TYR A 106 -8.09 -4.05 23.65
C TYR A 106 -9.48 -3.53 23.99
N GLU A 107 -10.01 -2.68 23.12
CA GLU A 107 -11.39 -2.18 23.20
C GLU A 107 -12.01 -2.17 21.80
N ASP A 108 -13.32 -2.46 21.72
CA ASP A 108 -14.12 -2.34 20.50
C ASP A 108 -15.46 -1.62 20.75
N GLU A 109 -15.99 -1.01 19.68
CA GLU A 109 -17.34 -0.41 19.60
C GLU A 109 -18.41 -1.39 19.07
#